data_AF-A0A091VS79-F1
#
_entry.id   AF-A0A091VS79-F1
#
_cell.length_a   1.000
_cell.length_b   1.000
_cell.length_c   1.000
_cell.angle_alpha   90.00
_cell.angle_beta   90.00
_cell.angle_gamma   90.00
#
_symmetry.space_group_name_H-M   'P 1'
#
loop_
_entity.id
_entity.type
_entity.pdbx_description
1 polymer ?
#
loop_
_entity_poly.entity_id
_entity_poly.type
_entity_poly.pdbx_seq_one_letter_code
_entity_poly.pdbx_strand_id
1 'polypeptide(L)'
;KMGNAKSNAYWNPLSRFLPEEQSDIDGVFDTLSGSSGSAGAKHGKATKKTDWQHYRQDNLLFLIQPLPEKMTVRLYHRMKSIDLTGKSSGLSEQIAKEQFVIFMSNLLKGNADEKSTIIMRIISKTEGPVKCKQIQEFTEDLIMSVVHVLSYRKELKGWNLENTRDSASGVKALASQLLSDLKLADGTKPVGPQLMETNFDQSVIEDWVYRVPQISIFLSVVIRQGLHVLHSVPDQTKDILNLVPACKGIRTGLVSPF
;
A
#
# COMPACT_ATOMS: atom_id res chain seq x y z
N LYS A 1 -23.61 23.39 -25.57
CA LYS A 1 -22.15 23.35 -25.30
C LYS A 1 -21.96 22.65 -23.97
N MET A 2 -21.56 21.38 -23.99
CA MET A 2 -21.41 20.52 -22.81
C MET A 2 -20.00 19.91 -22.88
N GLY A 3 -19.15 20.23 -21.92
CA GLY A 3 -17.78 19.74 -21.88
C GLY A 3 -17.03 20.42 -20.76
N ASN A 4 -16.89 19.73 -19.62
CA ASN A 4 -15.81 19.89 -18.63
C ASN A 4 -16.02 19.10 -17.32
N ALA A 5 -17.03 18.23 -17.20
CA ALA A 5 -17.18 17.38 -16.01
C ALA A 5 -16.04 16.35 -15.85
N LYS A 6 -15.38 15.95 -16.94
CA LYS A 6 -14.35 14.90 -16.90
C LYS A 6 -13.00 15.39 -16.42
N SER A 7 -12.62 16.63 -16.70
CA SER A 7 -11.34 17.19 -16.23
C SER A 7 -11.31 17.34 -14.70
N ASN A 8 -12.46 17.53 -14.06
CA ASN A 8 -12.55 17.81 -12.61
C ASN A 8 -12.25 16.58 -11.73
N ALA A 9 -12.39 15.36 -12.25
CA ALA A 9 -12.06 14.13 -11.52
C ALA A 9 -10.55 13.92 -11.33
N TYR A 10 -9.72 14.54 -12.18
CA TYR A 10 -8.25 14.42 -12.15
C TYR A 10 -7.57 15.47 -11.27
N TRP A 11 -8.20 16.64 -11.06
CA TRP A 11 -7.62 17.72 -10.27
C TRP A 11 -7.76 17.53 -8.75
N ASN A 12 -8.70 16.70 -8.29
CA ASN A 12 -8.96 16.49 -6.86
C ASN A 12 -7.93 15.57 -6.15
N PRO A 13 -7.36 14.52 -6.79
CA PRO A 13 -6.31 13.71 -6.15
C PRO A 13 -4.95 14.41 -6.06
N LEU A 14 -4.56 15.15 -7.10
CA LEU A 14 -3.28 15.87 -7.19
C LEU A 14 -3.20 17.07 -6.21
N SER A 15 -4.34 17.69 -5.89
CA SER A 15 -4.38 18.86 -5.00
C SER A 15 -4.22 18.53 -3.51
N ARG A 16 -4.22 17.23 -3.14
CA ARG A 16 -4.10 16.78 -1.74
C ARG A 16 -2.67 16.68 -1.24
N PHE A 17 -1.72 16.66 -2.16
CA PHE A 17 -0.30 16.65 -1.84
C PHE A 17 0.26 18.07 -1.85
N LEU A 18 1.08 18.37 -0.84
CA LEU A 18 1.92 19.56 -0.89
C LEU A 18 2.92 19.45 -2.05
N PRO A 19 3.44 20.58 -2.57
CA PRO A 19 4.42 20.54 -3.65
C PRO A 19 5.63 19.63 -3.37
N GLU A 20 6.11 19.60 -2.13
CA GLU A 20 7.21 18.75 -1.69
C GLU A 20 6.81 17.26 -1.71
N GLU A 21 5.59 16.95 -1.27
CA GLU A 21 5.03 15.60 -1.30
C GLU A 21 4.86 15.11 -2.74
N GLN A 22 4.37 15.97 -3.64
CA GLN A 22 4.21 15.62 -5.05
C GLN A 22 5.57 15.39 -5.73
N SER A 23 6.56 16.23 -5.43
CA SER A 23 7.92 16.04 -5.98
C SER A 23 8.55 14.73 -5.54
N ASP A 24 8.32 14.31 -4.29
CA ASP A 24 8.81 13.03 -3.77
C ASP A 24 8.11 11.84 -4.45
N ILE A 25 6.78 11.88 -4.57
CA ILE A 25 5.98 10.86 -5.28
C ILE A 25 6.43 10.73 -6.74
N ASP A 26 6.64 11.86 -7.42
CA ASP A 26 7.12 11.90 -8.79
C ASP A 26 8.51 11.27 -8.93
N GLY A 27 9.44 11.61 -8.02
CA GLY A 27 10.79 11.04 -8.01
C GLY A 27 10.80 9.52 -7.78
N VAL A 28 9.91 9.03 -6.91
CA VAL A 28 9.73 7.57 -6.72
C VAL A 28 9.19 6.93 -8.00
N PHE A 29 8.19 7.53 -8.65
CA PHE A 29 7.68 6.99 -9.92
C PHE A 29 8.75 6.93 -11.00
N ASP A 30 9.57 7.97 -11.15
CA ASP A 30 10.67 8.02 -12.12
C ASP A 30 11.72 6.94 -11.85
N THR A 31 12.00 6.68 -10.56
CA THR A 31 12.88 5.59 -10.13
C THR A 31 12.27 4.23 -10.47
N LEU A 32 11.00 4.00 -10.12
CA LEU A 32 10.26 2.76 -10.41
C LEU A 32 10.12 2.47 -11.91
N SER A 33 10.03 3.52 -12.72
CA SER A 33 9.90 3.44 -14.18
C SER A 33 11.25 3.29 -14.90
N GLY A 34 12.38 3.33 -14.17
CA GLY A 34 13.73 3.28 -14.74
C GLY A 34 14.12 4.54 -15.51
N SER A 35 13.45 5.67 -15.24
CA SER A 35 13.68 6.96 -15.90
C SER A 35 14.75 7.81 -15.21
N SER A 36 15.31 7.37 -14.09
CA SER A 36 16.38 8.08 -13.39
C SER A 36 17.70 8.02 -14.18
N GLY A 37 17.94 9.01 -15.04
CA GLY A 37 19.27 9.48 -15.41
C GLY A 37 20.08 8.65 -16.41
N SER A 38 19.64 8.59 -17.67
CA SER A 38 20.58 8.51 -18.81
C SER A 38 20.88 9.92 -19.35
N ALA A 39 21.46 10.76 -18.49
CA ALA A 39 22.14 11.96 -18.95
C ALA A 39 23.54 11.58 -19.41
N GLY A 40 23.70 11.30 -20.70
CA GLY A 40 25.01 11.22 -21.36
C GLY A 40 25.35 9.89 -22.05
N ALA A 41 24.71 9.59 -23.18
CA ALA A 41 25.35 8.78 -24.21
C ALA A 41 24.80 9.17 -25.59
N LYS A 42 25.65 9.86 -26.37
CA LYS A 42 25.42 10.11 -27.79
C LYS A 42 25.55 8.79 -28.56
N HIS A 43 24.68 8.64 -29.57
CA HIS A 43 24.72 7.70 -30.69
C HIS A 43 24.41 6.21 -30.46
N GLY A 44 23.50 5.70 -31.30
CA GLY A 44 23.61 4.33 -31.83
C GLY A 44 22.31 3.57 -32.02
N LYS A 45 21.78 3.62 -33.26
CA LYS A 45 21.00 2.60 -33.99
C LYS A 45 20.02 1.68 -33.22
N ALA A 46 18.77 1.75 -33.67
CA ALA A 46 17.73 0.76 -33.42
C ALA A 46 18.15 -0.66 -33.85
N THR A 47 18.11 -1.64 -32.94
CA THR A 47 17.76 -3.02 -33.28
C THR A 47 17.36 -3.85 -32.05
N LYS A 48 16.39 -4.75 -32.28
CA LYS A 48 15.97 -5.93 -31.51
C LYS A 48 14.93 -5.70 -30.40
N LYS A 49 13.66 -6.02 -30.76
CA LYS A 49 12.62 -6.49 -29.84
C LYS A 49 13.12 -7.77 -29.16
N THR A 50 13.89 -7.63 -28.10
CA THR A 50 14.07 -8.66 -27.08
C THR A 50 12.81 -8.72 -26.24
N ASP A 51 12.35 -9.91 -25.88
CA ASP A 51 11.15 -10.13 -25.06
C ASP A 51 11.25 -9.35 -23.74
N TRP A 52 10.52 -8.22 -23.69
CA TRP A 52 10.56 -7.25 -22.60
C TRP A 52 9.67 -7.62 -21.40
N GLN A 53 8.96 -8.76 -21.46
CA GLN A 53 7.97 -9.14 -20.46
C GLN A 53 8.59 -9.77 -19.20
N HIS A 54 9.59 -10.66 -19.36
CA HIS A 54 10.22 -11.31 -18.21
C HIS A 54 11.17 -10.38 -17.45
N TYR A 55 11.91 -9.50 -18.14
CA TYR A 55 12.89 -8.60 -17.52
C TYR A 55 12.27 -7.44 -16.70
N ARG A 56 10.95 -7.19 -16.85
CA ARG A 56 10.29 -5.97 -16.34
C ARG A 56 9.47 -6.21 -15.06
N GLN A 57 8.86 -7.40 -14.91
CA GLN A 57 8.27 -7.80 -13.62
C GLN A 57 9.39 -7.91 -12.56
N ASP A 58 10.55 -8.43 -12.95
CA ASP A 58 11.74 -8.57 -12.10
C ASP A 58 12.35 -7.22 -11.70
N ASN A 59 12.32 -6.19 -12.56
CA ASN A 59 12.84 -4.85 -12.23
C ASN A 59 11.93 -4.08 -11.25
N LEU A 60 10.61 -4.19 -11.39
CA LEU A 60 9.70 -3.57 -10.42
C LEU A 60 9.73 -4.34 -9.08
N LEU A 61 9.86 -5.66 -9.12
CA LEU A 61 10.08 -6.50 -7.94
C LEU A 61 11.42 -6.17 -7.25
N PHE A 62 12.45 -5.82 -8.03
CA PHE A 62 13.76 -5.40 -7.51
C PHE A 62 13.74 -4.01 -6.86
N LEU A 63 12.93 -3.07 -7.35
CA LEU A 63 12.82 -1.73 -6.75
C LEU A 63 11.87 -1.68 -5.55
N ILE A 64 10.92 -2.61 -5.49
CA ILE A 64 10.00 -2.82 -4.36
C ILE A 64 10.50 -3.97 -3.45
N GLN A 65 11.81 -4.26 -3.49
CA GLN A 65 12.50 -5.26 -2.65
C GLN A 65 12.12 -5.23 -1.15
N PRO A 66 11.79 -4.08 -0.53
CA PRO A 66 11.39 -4.04 0.86
C PRO A 66 9.98 -4.59 1.11
N LEU A 67 9.18 -4.93 0.10
CA LEU A 67 7.85 -5.52 0.28
C LEU A 67 7.85 -7.03 0.03
N PRO A 68 7.05 -7.80 0.80
CA PRO A 68 6.80 -9.20 0.47
C PRO A 68 6.14 -9.35 -0.90
N GLU A 69 6.53 -10.37 -1.66
CA GLU A 69 6.06 -10.64 -3.03
C GLU A 69 4.54 -10.56 -3.17
N LYS A 70 3.79 -11.19 -2.25
CA LYS A 70 2.32 -11.17 -2.26
C LYS A 70 1.74 -9.75 -2.23
N MET A 71 2.29 -8.89 -1.37
CA MET A 71 1.85 -7.50 -1.24
C MET A 71 2.23 -6.70 -2.48
N THR A 72 3.45 -6.87 -2.99
CA THR A 72 3.92 -6.24 -4.24
C THR A 72 3.00 -6.57 -5.41
N VAL A 73 2.66 -7.84 -5.59
CA VAL A 73 1.77 -8.30 -6.67
C VAL A 73 0.38 -7.69 -6.53
N ARG A 74 -0.21 -7.67 -5.32
CA ARG A 74 -1.55 -7.07 -5.09
C ARG A 74 -1.55 -5.57 -5.41
N LEU A 75 -0.56 -4.82 -4.91
CA LEU A 75 -0.45 -3.38 -5.13
C LEU A 75 -0.22 -3.05 -6.60
N TYR A 76 0.66 -3.78 -7.28
CA TYR A 76 0.93 -3.58 -8.71
C TYR A 76 -0.32 -3.78 -9.56
N HIS A 77 -1.01 -4.91 -9.38
CA HIS A 77 -2.26 -5.19 -10.10
C HIS A 77 -3.30 -4.10 -9.83
N ARG A 78 -3.38 -3.62 -8.59
CA ARG A 78 -4.31 -2.57 -8.22
C ARG A 78 -3.98 -1.25 -8.91
N MET A 79 -2.73 -0.78 -8.86
CA MET A 79 -2.31 0.47 -9.53
C MET A 79 -2.63 0.41 -11.03
N LYS A 80 -2.29 -0.72 -11.67
CA LYS A 80 -2.54 -0.96 -13.10
C LYS A 80 -4.03 -0.93 -13.48
N SER A 81 -4.90 -1.36 -12.57
CA SER A 81 -6.35 -1.42 -12.77
C SER A 81 -7.09 -0.08 -12.59
N ILE A 82 -6.39 1.02 -12.31
CA ILE A 82 -7.02 2.35 -12.20
C ILE A 82 -7.39 2.84 -13.59
N ASP A 83 -8.68 3.00 -13.86
CA ASP A 83 -9.17 3.55 -15.12
C ASP A 83 -8.93 5.06 -15.16
N LEU A 84 -8.07 5.47 -16.11
CA LEU A 84 -7.72 6.86 -16.33
C LEU A 84 -8.69 7.60 -17.27
N THR A 85 -9.70 6.99 -17.91
CA THR A 85 -10.54 7.72 -18.90
C THR A 85 -12.01 7.29 -18.98
N GLY A 86 -12.48 6.33 -18.18
CA GLY A 86 -13.86 5.82 -18.27
C GLY A 86 -14.15 5.08 -19.59
N LYS A 87 -13.12 4.88 -20.39
CA LYS A 87 -13.05 3.98 -21.53
C LYS A 87 -11.97 3.01 -21.12
N SER A 88 -12.24 1.72 -21.21
CA SER A 88 -11.25 0.66 -21.02
C SER A 88 -10.11 0.86 -22.03
N SER A 89 -9.22 1.80 -21.74
CA SER A 89 -8.00 2.04 -22.48
C SER A 89 -7.22 0.75 -22.31
N GLY A 90 -6.96 0.09 -23.44
CA GLY A 90 -6.43 -1.26 -23.49
C GLY A 90 -5.28 -1.43 -22.51
N LEU A 91 -5.18 -2.62 -21.94
CA LEU A 91 -4.22 -3.05 -20.92
C LEU A 91 -2.79 -2.59 -21.26
N SER A 92 -2.46 -1.34 -20.94
CA SER A 92 -1.10 -0.84 -20.96
C SER A 92 -0.32 -1.77 -20.05
N GLU A 93 0.79 -2.31 -20.56
CA GLU A 93 1.62 -3.21 -19.78
C GLU A 93 2.30 -2.49 -18.60
N GLN A 94 2.29 -1.15 -18.61
CA GLN A 94 2.96 -0.28 -17.66
C GLN A 94 1.95 0.56 -16.85
N ILE A 95 2.33 0.86 -15.60
CA ILE A 95 1.60 1.79 -14.73
C ILE A 95 1.92 3.21 -15.22
N ALA A 96 0.89 3.97 -15.61
CA ALA A 96 1.05 5.37 -15.95
C ALA A 96 1.27 6.22 -14.69
N LYS A 97 1.97 7.35 -14.80
CA LYS A 97 2.25 8.24 -13.67
C LYS A 97 0.97 8.69 -12.99
N GLU A 98 -0.06 8.97 -13.77
CA GLU A 98 -1.38 9.37 -13.28
C GLU A 98 -2.03 8.25 -12.45
N GLN A 99 -1.90 6.98 -12.85
CA GLN A 99 -2.41 5.85 -12.08
C GLN A 99 -1.70 5.75 -10.74
N PHE A 100 -0.38 5.92 -10.75
CA PHE A 100 0.43 5.89 -9.53
C PHE A 100 0.03 7.02 -8.57
N VAL A 101 -0.09 8.25 -9.05
CA VAL A 101 -0.44 9.40 -8.20
C VAL A 101 -1.87 9.30 -7.66
N ILE A 102 -2.84 8.89 -8.48
CA ILE A 102 -4.22 8.67 -8.02
C ILE A 102 -4.26 7.58 -6.95
N PHE A 103 -3.51 6.49 -7.15
CA PHE A 103 -3.38 5.42 -6.17
C PHE A 103 -2.84 5.96 -4.84
N MET A 104 -1.74 6.70 -4.88
CA MET A 104 -1.11 7.29 -3.68
C MET A 104 -2.03 8.27 -2.97
N SER A 105 -2.70 9.16 -3.70
CA SER A 105 -3.63 10.14 -3.13
C SER A 105 -4.75 9.45 -2.35
N ASN A 106 -5.44 8.52 -2.99
CA ASN A 106 -6.59 7.86 -2.37
C ASN A 106 -6.15 6.98 -1.18
N LEU A 107 -4.97 6.37 -1.27
CA LEU A 107 -4.48 5.48 -0.22
C LEU A 107 -3.92 6.23 0.99
N LEU A 108 -3.14 7.29 0.77
CA LEU A 108 -2.44 8.03 1.81
C LEU A 108 -3.24 9.22 2.35
N LYS A 109 -4.05 9.87 1.51
CA LYS A 109 -4.80 11.09 1.85
C LYS A 109 -6.33 10.92 1.73
N GLY A 110 -6.80 9.76 1.29
CA GLY A 110 -8.22 9.51 1.09
C GLY A 110 -9.02 9.31 2.38
N ASN A 111 -10.33 9.52 2.26
CA ASN A 111 -11.30 9.23 3.31
C ASN A 111 -11.63 7.71 3.34
N ALA A 112 -12.56 7.31 4.23
CA ALA A 112 -12.92 5.90 4.40
C ALA A 112 -13.50 5.26 3.12
N ASP A 113 -14.37 5.96 2.38
CA ASP A 113 -14.97 5.49 1.12
C ASP A 113 -13.92 5.28 0.01
N GLU A 114 -13.02 6.25 -0.16
CA GLU A 114 -11.95 6.17 -1.16
C GLU A 114 -10.99 5.02 -0.83
N LYS A 115 -10.66 4.84 0.46
CA LYS A 115 -9.81 3.77 0.94
C LYS A 115 -10.48 2.40 0.85
N SER A 116 -11.76 2.29 1.18
CA SER A 116 -12.51 1.04 1.10
C SER A 116 -12.58 0.54 -0.35
N THR A 117 -12.83 1.45 -1.29
CA THR A 117 -12.82 1.16 -2.73
C THR A 117 -11.48 0.59 -3.17
N ILE A 118 -10.36 1.15 -2.71
CA ILE A 118 -9.03 0.64 -3.03
C ILE A 118 -8.77 -0.70 -2.36
N ILE A 119 -9.03 -0.81 -1.05
CA ILE A 119 -8.78 -2.02 -0.26
C ILE A 119 -9.55 -3.21 -0.83
N MET A 120 -10.83 -3.03 -1.17
CA MET A 120 -11.66 -4.08 -1.77
C MET A 120 -11.04 -4.64 -3.06
N ARG A 121 -10.47 -3.76 -3.88
CA ARG A 121 -9.78 -4.11 -5.13
C ARG A 121 -8.32 -4.59 -4.94
N ILE A 122 -7.72 -4.39 -3.76
CA ILE A 122 -6.47 -5.05 -3.34
C ILE A 122 -6.77 -6.48 -2.87
N ILE A 123 -7.92 -6.69 -2.23
CA ILE A 123 -8.39 -7.98 -1.72
C ILE A 123 -8.81 -8.91 -2.86
N SER A 124 -9.60 -8.41 -3.80
CA SER A 124 -10.14 -9.19 -4.92
C SER A 124 -9.64 -8.69 -6.27
N LYS A 125 -9.31 -9.64 -7.15
CA LYS A 125 -8.93 -9.39 -8.55
C LYS A 125 -10.14 -9.02 -9.42
N THR A 126 -11.33 -9.43 -9.00
CA THR A 126 -12.59 -9.17 -9.70
C THR A 126 -13.37 -8.09 -8.98
N GLU A 127 -14.07 -7.26 -9.75
CA GLU A 127 -15.03 -6.31 -9.18
C GLU A 127 -16.17 -7.07 -8.50
N GLY A 128 -16.62 -6.57 -7.34
CA GLY A 128 -17.74 -7.12 -6.60
C GLY A 128 -17.44 -7.42 -5.13
N PRO A 129 -18.39 -8.08 -4.44
CA PRO A 129 -18.27 -8.43 -3.03
C PRO A 129 -17.04 -9.32 -2.75
N VAL A 130 -16.45 -9.15 -1.57
CA VAL A 130 -15.27 -9.91 -1.14
C VAL A 130 -15.62 -10.89 -0.04
N LYS A 131 -15.03 -12.09 -0.07
CA LYS A 131 -15.26 -13.10 0.97
C LYS A 131 -14.49 -12.78 2.24
N CYS A 132 -15.03 -13.14 3.40
CA CYS A 132 -14.34 -13.00 4.69
C CYS A 132 -12.93 -13.61 4.67
N LYS A 133 -12.80 -14.81 4.08
CA LYS A 133 -11.50 -15.48 3.93
C LYS A 133 -10.48 -14.62 3.18
N GLN A 134 -10.90 -13.91 2.13
CA GLN A 134 -10.01 -13.04 1.37
C GLN A 134 -9.62 -11.79 2.17
N ILE A 135 -10.55 -11.24 2.97
CA ILE A 135 -10.28 -10.12 3.89
C ILE A 135 -9.26 -10.56 4.96
N GLN A 136 -9.43 -11.76 5.52
CA GLN A 136 -8.52 -12.33 6.50
C GLN A 136 -7.12 -12.52 5.90
N GLU A 137 -7.01 -13.19 4.75
CA GLU A 137 -5.73 -13.41 4.05
C GLU A 137 -5.04 -12.07 3.76
N PHE A 138 -5.78 -11.08 3.29
CA PHE A 138 -5.25 -9.73 3.07
C PHE A 138 -4.75 -9.09 4.37
N THR A 139 -5.51 -9.21 5.47
CA THR A 139 -5.16 -8.60 6.75
C THR A 139 -3.91 -9.27 7.35
N GLU A 140 -3.80 -10.58 7.25
CA GLU A 140 -2.59 -11.33 7.65
C GLU A 140 -1.38 -10.92 6.80
N ASP A 141 -1.53 -10.88 5.47
CA ASP A 141 -0.48 -10.42 4.54
C ASP A 141 -0.06 -8.97 4.86
N LEU A 142 -1.01 -8.11 5.22
CA LEU A 142 -0.78 -6.70 5.57
C LEU A 142 0.04 -6.57 6.87
N ILE A 143 -0.36 -7.26 7.94
CA ILE A 143 0.37 -7.25 9.22
C ILE A 143 1.80 -7.76 9.00
N MET A 144 1.94 -8.87 8.27
CA MET A 144 3.24 -9.45 7.96
C MET A 144 4.12 -8.49 7.15
N SER A 145 3.51 -7.76 6.20
CA SER A 145 4.19 -6.73 5.42
C SER A 145 4.68 -5.57 6.28
N VAL A 146 3.91 -5.12 7.28
CA VAL A 146 4.34 -4.08 8.22
C VAL A 146 5.59 -4.51 8.98
N VAL A 147 5.58 -5.71 9.56
CA VAL A 147 6.75 -6.24 10.29
C VAL A 147 7.96 -6.35 9.37
N HIS A 148 7.75 -6.84 8.15
CA HIS A 148 8.80 -7.00 7.16
C HIS A 148 9.44 -5.65 6.77
N VAL A 149 8.65 -4.64 6.39
CA VAL A 149 9.19 -3.33 5.96
C VAL A 149 9.92 -2.62 7.10
N LEU A 150 9.39 -2.68 8.33
CA LEU A 150 10.02 -2.04 9.48
C LEU A 150 11.33 -2.74 9.86
N SER A 151 11.39 -4.07 9.74
CA SER A 151 12.61 -4.85 9.94
C SER A 151 13.64 -4.53 8.85
N TYR A 152 13.25 -4.57 7.57
CA TYR A 152 14.11 -4.26 6.42
C TYR A 152 14.73 -2.86 6.53
N ARG A 153 13.93 -1.88 6.96
CA ARG A 153 14.35 -0.47 7.13
C ARG A 153 15.08 -0.20 8.46
N LYS A 154 15.24 -1.22 9.32
CA LYS A 154 15.89 -1.12 10.63
C LYS A 154 15.20 -0.13 11.59
N GLU A 155 13.88 -0.02 11.49
CA GLU A 155 13.04 0.82 12.34
C GLU A 155 12.72 0.13 13.68
N LEU A 156 12.81 -1.21 13.74
CA LEU A 156 12.57 -2.01 14.94
C LEU A 156 13.78 -2.04 15.89
N LYS A 157 14.35 -0.87 16.21
CA LYS A 157 15.57 -0.77 17.03
C LYS A 157 15.34 -1.33 18.44
N GLY A 158 16.17 -2.28 18.84
CA GLY A 158 16.10 -2.96 20.15
C GLY A 158 15.08 -4.09 20.24
N TRP A 159 14.28 -4.31 19.22
CA TRP A 159 13.40 -5.47 19.14
C TRP A 159 14.20 -6.67 18.63
N ASN A 160 14.16 -7.78 19.38
CA ASN A 160 14.70 -9.05 18.90
C ASN A 160 13.55 -9.92 18.39
N LEU A 161 13.37 -9.97 17.07
CA LEU A 161 12.31 -10.74 16.44
C LEU A 161 12.48 -12.26 16.62
N GLU A 162 13.69 -12.75 16.83
CA GLU A 162 13.98 -14.18 17.07
C GLU A 162 13.52 -14.64 18.46
N ASN A 163 13.43 -13.71 19.42
CA ASN A 163 12.94 -13.98 20.77
C ASN A 163 11.42 -13.80 20.92
N THR A 164 10.74 -13.37 19.86
CA THR A 164 9.28 -13.28 19.87
C THR A 164 8.68 -14.68 19.78
N ARG A 165 7.58 -14.93 20.51
CA ARG A 165 6.76 -16.15 20.34
C ARG A 165 6.32 -16.31 18.88
N ASP A 166 5.78 -17.48 18.54
CA ASP A 166 5.28 -17.84 17.19
C ASP A 166 4.59 -16.64 16.49
N SER A 167 5.32 -16.04 15.56
CA SER A 167 4.90 -14.84 14.83
C SER A 167 3.68 -15.11 13.96
N ALA A 168 3.54 -16.33 13.43
CA ALA A 168 2.38 -16.72 12.65
C ALA A 168 1.11 -16.76 13.51
N SER A 169 1.22 -17.26 14.76
CA SER A 169 0.11 -17.21 15.71
C SER A 169 -0.29 -15.77 16.07
N GLY A 170 0.70 -14.88 16.25
CA GLY A 170 0.48 -13.47 16.56
C GLY A 170 -0.20 -12.72 15.42
N VAL A 171 0.25 -12.95 14.18
CA VAL A 171 -0.38 -12.38 12.97
C VAL A 171 -1.84 -12.81 12.87
N LYS A 172 -2.13 -14.11 13.05
CA LYS A 172 -3.52 -14.63 13.02
C LYS A 172 -4.39 -14.05 14.13
N ALA A 173 -3.85 -13.93 15.34
CA ALA A 173 -4.58 -13.35 16.47
C ALA A 173 -4.91 -11.88 16.22
N LEU A 174 -3.95 -11.08 15.76
CA LEU A 174 -4.18 -9.67 15.44
C LEU A 174 -5.13 -9.51 14.26
N ALA A 175 -4.99 -10.32 13.20
CA ALA A 175 -5.95 -10.32 12.09
C ALA A 175 -7.37 -10.63 12.58
N SER A 176 -7.54 -11.66 13.40
CA SER A 176 -8.85 -12.01 13.99
C SER A 176 -9.43 -10.87 14.82
N GLN A 177 -8.60 -10.15 15.57
CA GLN A 177 -9.01 -8.97 16.33
C GLN A 177 -9.50 -7.84 15.41
N LEU A 178 -8.74 -7.52 14.36
CA LEU A 178 -9.12 -6.47 13.40
C LEU A 178 -10.39 -6.84 12.60
N LEU A 179 -10.60 -8.13 12.32
CA LEU A 179 -11.83 -8.62 11.67
C LEU A 179 -13.03 -8.70 12.63
N SER A 180 -12.83 -8.62 13.95
CA SER A 180 -13.94 -8.75 14.91
C SER A 180 -14.96 -7.61 14.84
N ASP A 181 -14.57 -6.48 14.25
CA ASP A 181 -15.42 -5.32 13.98
C ASP A 181 -16.10 -5.37 12.61
N LEU A 182 -15.82 -6.40 11.80
CA LEU A 182 -16.53 -6.65 10.56
C LEU A 182 -17.96 -7.10 10.89
N LYS A 183 -18.95 -6.28 10.55
CA LYS A 183 -20.38 -6.55 10.79
C LYS A 183 -21.12 -6.61 9.47
N LEU A 184 -22.12 -7.48 9.38
CA LEU A 184 -23.02 -7.50 8.24
C LEU A 184 -23.88 -6.23 8.21
N ALA A 185 -24.49 -5.94 7.07
CA ALA A 185 -25.35 -4.77 6.88
C ALA A 185 -26.55 -4.73 7.85
N ASP A 186 -26.96 -5.88 8.38
CA ASP A 186 -27.99 -6.01 9.43
C ASP A 186 -27.45 -5.83 10.86
N GLY A 187 -26.17 -5.49 11.01
CA GLY A 187 -25.48 -5.31 12.28
C GLY A 187 -25.09 -6.61 12.99
N THR A 188 -25.41 -7.77 12.41
CA THR A 188 -25.07 -9.06 12.99
C THR A 188 -23.60 -9.42 12.70
N LYS A 189 -22.96 -10.11 13.65
CA LYS A 189 -21.65 -10.70 13.41
C LYS A 189 -21.87 -12.06 12.75
N PRO A 190 -21.21 -12.37 11.62
CA PRO A 190 -21.34 -13.70 11.03
C PRO A 190 -20.66 -14.72 11.96
N VAL A 191 -21.38 -15.78 12.34
CA VAL A 191 -20.92 -16.79 13.29
C VAL A 191 -20.76 -18.15 12.61
N GLY A 192 -19.67 -18.85 12.90
CA GLY A 192 -19.44 -20.25 12.52
C GLY A 192 -18.68 -20.45 11.20
N PRO A 193 -18.58 -21.69 10.69
CA PRO A 193 -17.78 -22.04 9.50
C PRO A 193 -18.21 -21.30 8.22
N GLN A 194 -19.47 -20.87 8.15
CA GLN A 194 -20.05 -20.12 7.02
C GLN A 194 -19.54 -18.67 6.95
N LEU A 195 -18.96 -18.14 8.04
CA LEU A 195 -18.32 -16.82 8.08
C LEU A 195 -17.30 -16.66 6.96
N MET A 196 -16.47 -17.68 6.73
CA MET A 196 -15.36 -17.61 5.76
C MET A 196 -15.83 -17.42 4.31
N GLU A 197 -17.02 -17.91 3.99
CA GLU A 197 -17.64 -17.83 2.66
C GLU A 197 -18.62 -16.65 2.54
N THR A 198 -18.84 -15.90 3.62
CA THR A 198 -19.73 -14.72 3.62
C THR A 198 -19.14 -13.61 2.76
N ASN A 199 -19.96 -13.03 1.89
CA ASN A 199 -19.59 -11.94 1.00
C ASN A 199 -19.89 -10.58 1.66
N PHE A 200 -18.95 -9.66 1.55
CA PHE A 200 -19.05 -8.28 2.06
C PHE A 200 -18.98 -7.30 0.90
N ASP A 201 -19.94 -6.37 0.89
CA ASP A 201 -19.99 -5.29 -0.10
C ASP A 201 -19.11 -4.11 0.33
N GLN A 202 -19.03 -3.09 -0.55
CA GLN A 202 -18.20 -1.91 -0.30
C GLN A 202 -18.62 -1.15 0.96
N SER A 203 -19.92 -1.10 1.27
CA SER A 203 -20.42 -0.35 2.43
C SER A 203 -19.95 -0.96 3.75
N VAL A 204 -19.89 -2.29 3.83
CA VAL A 204 -19.34 -2.97 5.00
C VAL A 204 -17.84 -2.75 5.11
N ILE A 205 -17.10 -2.80 4.00
CA ILE A 205 -15.65 -2.53 4.01
C ILE A 205 -15.37 -1.08 4.39
N GLU A 206 -16.20 -0.12 3.97
CA GLU A 206 -16.11 1.28 4.37
C GLU A 206 -16.30 1.46 5.88
N ASP A 207 -17.38 0.91 6.43
CA ASP A 207 -17.66 0.97 7.88
C ASP A 207 -16.53 0.30 8.68
N TRP A 208 -16.01 -0.84 8.19
CA TRP A 208 -14.86 -1.51 8.80
C TRP A 208 -13.59 -0.66 8.79
N VAL A 209 -13.22 -0.08 7.65
CA VAL A 209 -12.04 0.79 7.52
C VAL A 209 -12.17 2.04 8.38
N TYR A 210 -13.39 2.56 8.54
CA TYR A 210 -13.68 3.69 9.41
C TYR A 210 -13.52 3.33 10.90
N ARG A 211 -14.05 2.17 11.33
CA ARG A 211 -13.98 1.71 12.73
C ARG A 211 -12.60 1.21 13.13
N VAL A 212 -11.86 0.63 12.19
CA VAL A 212 -10.56 0.00 12.40
C VAL A 212 -9.47 0.80 11.67
N PRO A 213 -9.09 1.99 12.19
CA PRO A 213 -8.11 2.86 11.54
C PRO A 213 -6.73 2.21 11.38
N GLN A 214 -6.44 1.16 12.15
CA GLN A 214 -5.21 0.37 12.06
C GLN A 214 -4.98 -0.18 10.65
N ILE A 215 -6.03 -0.55 9.92
CA ILE A 215 -5.90 -1.03 8.53
C ILE A 215 -5.30 0.07 7.64
N SER A 216 -5.80 1.29 7.76
CA SER A 216 -5.29 2.44 7.02
C SER A 216 -3.86 2.78 7.43
N ILE A 217 -3.55 2.72 8.74
CA ILE A 217 -2.23 3.00 9.28
C ILE A 217 -1.21 1.97 8.77
N PHE A 218 -1.53 0.67 8.85
CA PHE A 218 -0.67 -0.40 8.38
C PHE A 218 -0.38 -0.28 6.88
N LEU A 219 -1.40 0.01 6.08
CA LEU A 219 -1.25 0.18 4.64
C LEU A 219 -0.39 1.41 4.29
N SER A 220 -0.56 2.52 5.02
CA SER A 220 0.30 3.70 4.90
C SER A 220 1.77 3.36 5.21
N VAL A 221 2.04 2.62 6.29
CA VAL A 221 3.40 2.19 6.65
C VAL A 221 4.01 1.30 5.58
N VAL A 222 3.27 0.30 5.10
CA VAL A 222 3.71 -0.60 4.03
C VAL A 222 4.07 0.18 2.78
N ILE A 223 3.23 1.12 2.36
CA ILE A 223 3.46 1.91 1.15
C ILE A 223 4.66 2.83 1.30
N ARG A 224 4.73 3.58 2.40
CA ARG A 224 5.81 4.54 2.63
C ARG A 224 7.13 3.81 2.75
N GLN A 225 7.25 2.91 3.73
CA GLN A 225 8.49 2.18 3.99
C GLN A 225 8.87 1.23 2.86
N GLY A 226 7.87 0.64 2.19
CA GLY A 226 8.04 -0.25 1.05
C GLY A 226 8.56 0.47 -0.19
N LEU A 227 7.92 1.57 -0.58
CA LEU A 227 8.21 2.32 -1.81
C LEU A 227 9.15 3.50 -1.59
N HIS A 228 9.52 3.77 -0.34
CA HIS A 228 10.29 4.93 0.09
C HIS A 228 9.65 6.27 -0.31
N VAL A 229 8.33 6.37 -0.13
CA VAL A 229 7.49 7.54 -0.46
C VAL A 229 7.17 8.38 0.79
N LEU A 230 7.24 9.70 0.68
CA LEU A 230 6.95 10.71 1.70
C LEU A 230 7.77 10.57 2.99
N HIS A 231 9.02 10.10 2.90
CA HIS A 231 9.91 9.93 4.06
C HIS A 231 10.52 11.23 4.59
N SER A 232 10.62 12.25 3.74
CA SER A 232 11.20 13.56 4.06
C SER A 232 10.24 14.50 4.80
N VAL A 233 8.98 14.10 4.98
CA VAL A 233 7.93 14.96 5.55
C VAL A 233 7.80 14.73 7.06
N PRO A 234 8.14 15.72 7.91
CA PRO A 234 8.41 15.50 9.34
C PRO A 234 7.20 15.16 10.22
N ASP A 235 5.96 15.44 9.81
CA ASP A 235 4.81 15.32 10.73
C ASP A 235 4.42 13.86 11.06
N GLN A 236 4.95 12.89 10.32
CA GLN A 236 4.43 11.50 10.30
C GLN A 236 5.41 10.44 10.82
N THR A 237 6.56 10.84 11.37
CA THR A 237 7.35 9.97 12.26
C THR A 237 6.48 9.42 13.41
N LYS A 238 5.42 10.16 13.78
CA LYS A 238 4.41 9.76 14.79
C LYS A 238 3.69 8.46 14.46
N ASP A 239 3.39 8.15 13.19
CA ASP A 239 2.64 6.94 12.84
C ASP A 239 3.43 5.67 13.17
N ILE A 240 4.73 5.68 12.90
CA ILE A 240 5.63 4.55 13.23
C ILE A 240 5.93 4.51 14.72
N LEU A 241 6.14 5.68 15.34
CA LEU A 241 6.36 5.80 16.79
C LEU A 241 5.15 5.31 17.62
N ASN A 242 3.94 5.41 17.09
CA ASN A 242 2.72 4.91 17.73
C ASN A 242 2.54 3.38 17.55
N LEU A 243 3.17 2.79 16.52
CA LEU A 243 3.08 1.36 16.25
C LEU A 243 4.13 0.53 16.98
N VAL A 244 5.33 1.09 17.14
CA VAL A 244 6.47 0.39 17.73
C VAL A 244 6.79 1.01 19.09
N PRO A 245 6.42 0.35 20.20
CA PRO A 245 6.82 0.81 21.52
C PRO A 245 8.33 0.96 21.61
N ALA A 246 8.79 2.03 22.27
CA ALA A 246 10.20 2.21 22.56
C ALA A 246 10.71 1.06 23.45
N CYS A 247 11.78 0.38 23.03
CA CYS A 247 12.43 -0.61 23.87
C CYS A 247 13.03 0.09 25.10
N LYS A 248 12.53 -0.26 26.30
CA LYS A 248 13.18 0.14 27.55
C LYS A 248 14.53 -0.56 27.65
N GLY A 249 15.62 0.21 27.68
CA GLY A 249 16.96 -0.32 27.96
C GLY A 249 18.04 -0.03 26.92
N ILE A 250 17.73 0.59 25.77
CA ILE A 250 18.76 1.16 24.91
C ILE A 250 19.31 2.40 25.62
N ARG A 251 20.39 2.25 26.38
CA ARG A 251 21.24 3.38 26.74
C ARG A 251 21.80 3.94 25.44
N THR A 252 21.13 4.94 24.87
CA THR A 252 21.81 5.85 23.95
C THR A 252 22.98 6.41 24.75
N GLY A 253 24.19 6.13 24.28
CA GLY A 253 25.42 6.66 24.88
C GLY A 253 25.42 8.17 24.77
N LEU A 254 24.77 8.83 25.73
CA LEU A 254 25.12 10.18 26.13
C LEU A 254 26.49 10.04 26.79
N VAL A 255 27.52 10.44 26.03
CA VAL A 255 28.79 10.87 26.59
C VAL A 255 28.44 11.93 27.63
N SER A 256 28.56 11.57 28.91
CA SER A 256 28.51 12.54 29.99
C SER A 256 29.86 13.23 30.05
N PRO A 257 29.92 14.57 30.14
CA PRO A 257 31.16 15.27 30.36
C PRO A 257 31.46 15.23 31.85
N PHE A 258 32.40 14.38 32.24
CA PHE A 258 33.23 14.55 33.43
C PHE A 258 34.64 14.13 33.06
#